data_AF-A0A098MA75-F1
#
_entry.id   AF-A0A098MA75-F1
#
_cell.length_a   1.000
_cell.length_b   1.000
_cell.length_c   1.000
_cell.angle_alpha   90.00
_cell.angle_beta   90.00
_cell.angle_gamma   90.00
#
_symmetry.space_group_name_H-M   'P 1'
#
loop_
_entity.id
_entity.type
_entity.pdbx_description
1 polymer ?
#
loop_
_entity_poly.entity_id
_entity_poly.type
_entity_poly.pdbx_seq_one_letter_code
_entity_poly.pdbx_strand_id
1 'polypeptide(L)'
;MYRLILFFFLSAVLVSCTNQKEAGPSKELSIGPSVVYEFAVVGNNKFEKIRNVIYIKKILKEVIGKREEFDGLIILNDSFEEAAKKEYREFFKTIQYPVFFIGTENILTAVFHKDDLTLDDVKIMGLAHM
;
A
#
# COMPACT_ATOMS: atom_id res chain seq x y z
N MET A 1 52.05 -7.57 -15.65
CA MET A 1 51.37 -8.85 -15.31
C MET A 1 49.89 -8.70 -14.92
N TYR A 2 49.40 -7.53 -14.49
CA TYR A 2 47.97 -7.35 -14.13
C TYR A 2 47.01 -7.12 -15.32
N ARG A 3 47.52 -6.66 -16.47
CA ARG A 3 46.70 -6.38 -17.66
C ARG A 3 46.18 -7.65 -18.38
N LEU A 4 46.88 -8.78 -18.24
CA LEU A 4 46.41 -10.06 -18.82
C LEU A 4 45.34 -10.73 -17.94
N ILE A 5 45.40 -10.53 -16.62
CA ILE A 5 44.46 -11.10 -15.64
C ILE A 5 43.10 -10.40 -15.72
N LEU A 6 43.08 -9.09 -16.01
CA LEU A 6 41.85 -8.33 -16.18
C LEU A 6 41.01 -8.80 -17.39
N PHE A 7 41.67 -9.32 -18.45
CA PHE A 7 41.00 -9.84 -19.63
C PHE A 7 40.35 -11.21 -19.38
N PHE A 8 40.92 -12.03 -18.51
CA PHE A 8 40.40 -13.36 -18.20
C PHE A 8 39.11 -13.31 -17.35
N PHE A 9 38.96 -12.28 -16.50
CA PHE A 9 37.73 -12.06 -15.73
C PHE A 9 36.58 -11.54 -16.59
N LEU A 10 36.85 -10.81 -17.68
CA LEU A 10 35.80 -10.23 -18.54
C LEU A 10 35.12 -11.30 -19.41
N SER A 11 35.83 -12.37 -19.79
CA SER A 11 35.28 -13.46 -20.60
C SER A 11 34.33 -14.41 -19.84
N ALA A 12 34.40 -14.44 -18.51
CA ALA A 12 33.57 -15.34 -17.71
C ALA A 12 32.10 -14.86 -17.56
N VAL A 13 31.81 -13.60 -17.89
CA VAL A 13 30.46 -13.00 -17.70
C VAL A 13 29.58 -13.12 -18.97
N LEU A 14 30.11 -13.63 -20.08
CA LEU A 14 29.38 -13.73 -21.36
C LEU A 14 28.86 -15.14 -21.67
N VAL A 15 28.86 -16.08 -20.71
CA VAL A 15 28.12 -17.34 -20.87
C VAL A 15 26.63 -17.05 -20.65
N SER A 16 26.01 -16.46 -21.67
CA SER A 16 24.56 -16.45 -21.83
C SER A 16 24.13 -17.86 -22.26
N CYS A 17 23.50 -18.59 -21.34
CA CYS A 17 22.84 -19.85 -21.66
C CYS A 17 21.66 -19.58 -22.60
N THR A 18 21.88 -19.72 -23.90
CA THR A 18 20.80 -19.82 -24.90
C THR A 18 20.12 -21.19 -24.75
N ASN A 19 19.14 -21.27 -23.85
CA ASN A 19 18.17 -22.36 -23.85
C ASN A 19 16.95 -21.92 -24.67
N GLN A 20 16.97 -22.20 -25.97
CA GLN A 20 15.75 -22.20 -26.77
C GLN A 20 14.86 -23.34 -26.28
N LYS A 21 13.82 -23.01 -25.53
CA LYS A 21 12.62 -23.83 -25.42
C LYS A 21 11.53 -23.10 -26.19
N GLU A 22 11.03 -23.74 -27.23
CA GLU A 22 9.89 -23.28 -28.01
C GLU A 22 8.72 -22.99 -27.06
N ALA A 23 8.32 -21.72 -27.00
CA ALA A 23 7.10 -21.32 -26.30
C ALA A 23 5.94 -21.54 -27.26
N GLY A 24 5.33 -22.72 -27.22
CA GLY A 24 3.92 -22.85 -27.57
C GLY A 24 3.08 -21.92 -26.69
N PRO A 25 1.81 -21.61 -27.03
CA PRO A 25 0.99 -20.72 -26.24
C PRO A 25 0.62 -21.40 -24.91
N SER A 26 1.54 -21.38 -23.95
CA SER A 26 1.20 -21.61 -22.57
C SER A 26 0.35 -20.43 -22.17
N LYS A 27 -0.97 -20.64 -22.15
CA LYS A 27 -1.85 -19.87 -21.28
C LYS A 27 -1.14 -19.82 -19.94
N GLU A 28 -0.62 -18.66 -19.59
CA GLU A 28 -0.22 -18.33 -18.23
C GLU A 28 -1.46 -18.59 -17.37
N LEU A 29 -1.55 -19.79 -16.82
CA LEU A 29 -2.51 -20.09 -15.78
C LEU A 29 -1.97 -19.30 -14.60
N SER A 30 -2.46 -18.07 -14.45
CA SER A 30 -2.14 -17.22 -13.32
C SER A 30 -2.72 -17.90 -12.09
N ILE A 31 -1.97 -18.85 -11.51
CA ILE A 31 -2.21 -19.38 -10.18
C ILE A 31 -1.73 -18.26 -9.25
N GLY A 32 -2.52 -17.19 -9.17
CA GLY A 32 -2.37 -16.19 -8.15
C GLY A 32 -2.55 -16.84 -6.77
N PRO A 33 -2.12 -16.17 -5.69
CA PRO A 33 -2.35 -16.68 -4.34
C PRO A 33 -3.84 -17.02 -4.16
N SER A 34 -4.13 -18.23 -3.70
CA SER A 34 -5.50 -18.69 -3.42
C SER A 34 -6.10 -18.06 -2.16
N VAL A 35 -5.29 -17.29 -1.43
CA VAL A 35 -5.70 -16.60 -0.21
C VAL A 35 -6.52 -15.37 -0.60
N VAL A 36 -7.72 -15.28 -0.02
CA VAL A 36 -8.60 -14.12 -0.14
C VAL A 36 -8.40 -13.28 1.12
N TYR A 37 -8.17 -11.98 0.96
CA TYR A 37 -8.01 -11.05 2.07
C TYR A 37 -9.28 -10.23 2.30
N GLU A 38 -9.65 -10.00 3.55
CA GLU A 38 -10.78 -9.16 3.93
C GLU A 38 -10.31 -7.81 4.45
N PHE A 39 -10.68 -6.75 3.74
CA PHE A 39 -10.34 -5.38 4.10
C PHE A 39 -11.57 -4.61 4.53
N ALA A 40 -11.52 -4.00 5.71
CA ALA A 40 -12.48 -2.97 6.07
C ALA A 40 -12.23 -1.71 5.24
N VAL A 41 -13.31 -1.08 4.74
CA VAL A 41 -13.23 0.15 3.96
C VAL A 41 -14.12 1.21 4.61
N VAL A 42 -13.52 2.34 4.96
CA VAL A 42 -14.23 3.52 5.45
C VAL A 42 -14.16 4.62 4.41
N GLY A 43 -15.34 5.13 4.06
CA GLY A 43 -15.54 6.16 3.04
C GLY A 43 -16.41 5.70 1.88
N ASN A 44 -16.66 6.61 0.95
CA ASN A 44 -17.60 6.41 -0.16
C ASN A 44 -16.95 6.55 -1.53
N ASN A 45 -15.73 7.10 -1.58
CA ASN A 45 -15.06 7.35 -2.84
C ASN A 45 -14.69 6.03 -3.55
N LYS A 46 -14.68 6.08 -4.89
CA LYS A 46 -14.30 4.93 -5.69
C LYS A 46 -12.78 4.83 -5.72
N PHE A 47 -12.27 3.61 -5.62
CA PHE A 47 -10.86 3.28 -5.78
C PHE A 47 -10.75 1.99 -6.59
N GLU A 48 -9.58 1.76 -7.17
CA GLU A 48 -9.29 0.57 -7.96
C GLU A 48 -9.29 -0.68 -7.07
N LYS A 49 -10.03 -1.71 -7.49
CA LYS A 49 -10.12 -2.98 -6.75
C LYS A 49 -9.05 -3.95 -7.23
N ILE A 50 -8.42 -4.61 -6.27
CA ILE A 50 -7.41 -5.64 -6.50
C ILE A 50 -8.09 -7.01 -6.48
N ARG A 51 -7.59 -7.94 -7.29
CA ARG A 51 -8.07 -9.34 -7.28
C ARG A 51 -7.79 -9.98 -5.91
N ASN A 52 -8.64 -10.93 -5.52
CA ASN A 52 -8.51 -11.71 -4.28
C ASN A 52 -8.56 -10.85 -3.00
N VAL A 53 -9.25 -9.70 -3.06
CA VAL A 53 -9.57 -8.87 -1.90
C VAL A 53 -11.08 -8.67 -1.82
N ILE A 54 -11.66 -8.98 -0.67
CA ILE A 54 -13.03 -8.66 -0.30
C ILE A 54 -13.00 -7.31 0.45
N TYR A 55 -13.86 -6.40 0.02
CA TYR A 55 -13.96 -5.06 0.59
C TYR A 55 -15.26 -4.95 1.39
N ILE A 56 -15.15 -4.79 2.70
CA ILE A 56 -16.27 -4.72 3.63
C ILE A 56 -16.45 -3.26 4.04
N LYS A 57 -17.52 -2.64 3.56
CA LYS A 57 -17.82 -1.25 3.93
C LYS A 57 -18.18 -1.16 5.41
N LYS A 58 -17.54 -0.23 6.12
CA LYS A 58 -17.72 0.05 7.55
C LYS A 58 -17.70 1.55 7.78
N ILE A 59 -18.18 1.97 8.95
CA ILE A 59 -17.87 3.29 9.51
C ILE A 59 -16.74 3.16 10.54
N LEU A 60 -15.96 4.22 10.74
CA LEU A 60 -14.83 4.23 11.68
C LEU A 60 -15.22 3.74 13.08
N LYS A 61 -16.39 4.16 13.59
CA LYS A 61 -16.93 3.72 14.88
C LYS A 61 -17.12 2.20 15.00
N GLU A 62 -17.49 1.52 13.91
CA GLU A 62 -17.67 0.06 13.91
C GLU A 62 -16.34 -0.68 13.96
N VAL A 63 -15.30 -0.10 13.35
CA VAL A 63 -13.96 -0.68 13.30
C VAL A 63 -13.29 -0.62 14.68
N ILE A 64 -13.45 0.48 15.41
CA ILE A 64 -12.88 0.62 16.76
C ILE A 64 -13.67 -0.13 17.84
N GLY A 65 -14.98 -0.33 17.63
CA GLY A 65 -15.88 -0.88 18.64
C GLY A 65 -15.93 -2.40 18.70
N LYS A 66 -15.35 -3.09 17.70
CA LYS A 66 -15.37 -4.54 17.57
C LYS A 66 -13.97 -5.11 17.47
N ARG A 67 -13.79 -6.32 18.00
CA ARG A 67 -12.61 -7.16 17.73
C ARG A 67 -12.75 -7.93 16.40
N GLU A 68 -13.50 -7.41 15.44
CA GLU A 68 -13.47 -7.96 14.08
C GLU A 68 -12.06 -7.68 13.54
N GLU A 69 -11.25 -8.73 13.41
CA GLU A 69 -9.93 -8.65 12.82
C GLU A 69 -10.09 -8.72 11.30
N PHE A 70 -9.67 -7.66 10.63
CA PHE A 70 -9.55 -7.60 9.17
C PHE A 70 -8.08 -7.84 8.82
N ASP A 71 -7.82 -8.30 7.60
CA ASP A 71 -6.45 -8.39 7.08
C ASP A 71 -5.85 -7.00 6.81
N GLY A 72 -6.71 -5.98 6.70
CA GLY A 72 -6.31 -4.59 6.62
C GLY A 72 -7.48 -3.62 6.68
N LEU A 73 -7.16 -2.33 6.77
CA LEU A 73 -8.13 -1.24 6.77
C LEU A 73 -7.75 -0.20 5.73
N ILE A 74 -8.73 0.22 4.94
CA ILE A 74 -8.62 1.30 3.97
C ILE A 74 -9.47 2.47 4.46
N ILE A 75 -8.86 3.64 4.59
CA ILE A 75 -9.54 4.91 4.85
C ILE A 75 -9.44 5.75 3.58
N LEU A 76 -10.58 6.16 3.05
CA LEU A 76 -10.66 7.03 1.89
C LEU A 76 -10.68 8.50 2.33
N ASN A 77 -10.24 9.38 1.42
CA ASN A 77 -10.11 10.82 1.67
C ASN A 77 -11.37 11.53 2.15
N ASP A 78 -12.57 11.08 1.78
CA ASP A 78 -13.84 11.63 2.30
C ASP A 78 -14.07 11.33 3.79
N SER A 79 -13.23 10.49 4.40
CA SER A 79 -13.27 10.15 5.83
C SER A 79 -12.08 10.68 6.62
N PHE A 80 -11.17 11.46 6.01
CA PHE A 80 -9.95 11.92 6.68
C PHE A 80 -10.22 12.88 7.84
N GLU A 81 -11.21 13.77 7.72
CA GLU A 81 -11.57 14.67 8.83
C GLU A 81 -12.01 13.88 10.07
N GLU A 82 -12.76 12.81 9.88
CA GLU A 82 -13.14 11.92 10.97
C GLU A 82 -11.93 11.15 11.50
N ALA A 83 -11.16 10.50 10.61
CA ALA A 83 -10.00 9.69 10.98
C ALA A 83 -8.91 10.51 11.71
N ALA A 84 -8.79 11.80 11.42
CA ALA A 84 -7.84 12.69 12.09
C ALA A 84 -8.26 13.09 13.51
N LYS A 85 -9.45 12.72 14.00
CA LYS A 85 -9.86 13.01 15.39
C LYS A 85 -9.04 12.19 16.38
N LYS A 86 -8.80 12.78 17.54
CA LYS A 86 -7.99 12.21 18.63
C LYS A 86 -8.38 10.78 18.99
N GLU A 87 -9.68 10.49 19.06
CA GLU A 87 -10.21 9.17 19.41
C GLU A 87 -9.79 8.05 18.43
N TYR A 88 -9.58 8.37 17.16
CA TYR A 88 -9.14 7.41 16.15
C TYR A 88 -7.62 7.36 15.98
N ARG A 89 -6.89 8.44 16.32
CA ARG A 89 -5.41 8.42 16.33
C ARG A 89 -4.85 7.37 17.28
N GLU A 90 -5.42 7.28 18.48
CA GLU A 90 -5.02 6.26 19.47
C GLU A 90 -5.28 4.84 18.97
N PHE A 91 -6.38 4.65 18.24
CA PHE A 91 -6.65 3.38 17.56
C PHE A 91 -5.58 3.07 16.51
N PHE A 92 -5.22 4.02 15.64
CA PHE A 92 -4.20 3.80 14.62
C PHE A 92 -2.79 3.55 15.20
N LYS A 93 -2.48 4.07 16.39
CA LYS A 93 -1.21 3.78 17.09
C LYS A 93 -1.13 2.33 17.60
N THR A 94 -2.26 1.68 17.83
CA THR A 94 -2.35 0.39 18.55
C THR A 94 -2.84 -0.78 17.70
N ILE A 95 -3.34 -0.50 16.50
CA ILE A 95 -3.84 -1.48 15.55
C ILE A 95 -2.75 -2.46 15.10
N GLN A 96 -3.09 -3.74 14.92
CA GLN A 96 -2.13 -4.80 14.57
C GLN A 96 -2.09 -5.15 13.08
N TYR A 97 -3.08 -4.70 12.32
CA TYR A 97 -3.16 -4.91 10.87
C TYR A 97 -2.84 -3.61 10.11
N PRO A 98 -2.39 -3.69 8.85
CA PRO A 98 -2.01 -2.50 8.09
C PRO A 98 -3.20 -1.58 7.80
N VAL A 99 -2.94 -0.27 7.86
CA VAL A 99 -3.90 0.78 7.50
C VAL A 99 -3.39 1.55 6.29
N PHE A 100 -4.23 1.66 5.27
CA PHE A 100 -3.96 2.36 4.03
C PHE A 100 -4.86 3.60 3.94
N PHE A 101 -4.24 4.76 3.73
CA PHE A 101 -4.96 6.01 3.46
C PHE A 101 -4.88 6.30 1.97
N ILE A 102 -6.02 6.32 1.28
CA ILE A 102 -6.09 6.54 -0.18
C ILE A 102 -6.61 7.96 -0.46
N GLY A 103 -5.98 8.66 -1.39
CA GLY A 103 -6.29 10.06 -1.72
C GLY A 103 -5.51 11.06 -0.87
N THR A 104 -4.25 10.74 -0.53
CA THR A 104 -3.38 11.51 0.36
C THR A 104 -2.48 12.51 -0.38
N GLU A 105 -2.73 12.77 -1.67
CA GLU A 105 -1.80 13.51 -2.54
C GLU A 105 -1.47 14.92 -2.00
N ASN A 106 -2.38 15.50 -1.21
CA ASN A 106 -2.25 16.85 -0.65
C ASN A 106 -2.17 16.86 0.89
N ILE A 107 -1.92 15.72 1.53
CA ILE A 107 -1.82 15.63 2.98
C ILE A 107 -0.64 14.76 3.45
N LEU A 108 -0.06 15.14 4.56
CA LEU A 108 0.95 14.40 5.32
C LEU A 108 0.23 13.33 6.14
N THR A 109 0.49 12.07 5.85
CA THR A 109 -0.13 10.93 6.54
C THR A 109 0.18 10.87 8.04
N ALA A 110 1.18 11.62 8.52
CA ALA A 110 1.52 11.73 9.94
C ALA A 110 0.37 12.30 10.80
N VAL A 111 -0.55 13.08 10.22
CA VAL A 111 -1.74 13.61 10.90
C VAL A 111 -2.63 12.54 11.52
N PHE A 112 -2.56 11.30 11.05
CA PHE A 112 -3.38 10.20 11.54
C PHE A 112 -2.78 9.48 12.76
N HIS A 113 -1.53 9.73 13.13
CA HIS A 113 -0.89 9.04 14.27
C HIS A 113 -0.04 9.95 15.17
N LYS A 114 0.17 11.22 14.80
CA LYS A 114 0.84 12.20 15.65
C LYS A 114 -0.17 13.17 16.27
N ASP A 115 0.07 13.59 17.50
CA ASP A 115 -0.86 14.45 18.25
C ASP A 115 -0.65 15.94 17.98
N ASP A 116 0.53 16.31 17.48
CA ASP A 116 0.98 17.68 17.22
C ASP A 116 0.66 18.18 15.80
N LEU A 117 -0.02 17.37 14.99
CA LEU A 117 -0.37 17.71 13.61
C LEU A 117 -1.88 17.73 13.40
N THR A 118 -2.34 18.68 12.60
CA THR A 118 -3.70 18.77 12.07
C THR A 118 -3.71 18.66 10.56
N LEU A 119 -4.88 18.47 9.95
CA LEU A 119 -5.02 18.46 8.49
C LEU A 119 -4.70 19.84 7.87
N ASP A 120 -4.87 20.93 8.62
CA ASP A 120 -4.66 22.29 8.15
C ASP A 120 -3.18 22.70 8.16
N ASP A 121 -2.37 22.14 9.08
CA ASP A 121 -0.92 22.41 9.18
C ASP A 121 -0.13 21.96 7.93
N VAL A 122 -0.82 21.28 7.01
CA VAL A 122 -0.23 20.38 6.03
C VAL A 122 -0.70 20.66 4.60
N LYS A 123 -1.76 21.47 4.44
CA LYS A 123 -2.30 21.89 3.14
C LYS A 123 -1.33 22.72 2.28
N ILE A 124 -0.13 23.03 2.79
CA ILE A 124 0.73 24.11 2.28
C ILE A 124 1.85 23.64 1.32
N MET A 125 2.14 22.36 1.15
CA MET A 125 3.23 21.97 0.22
C MET A 125 2.84 21.96 -1.27
N GLY A 126 1.56 22.07 -1.62
CA GLY A 126 1.08 22.05 -3.02
C GLY A 126 0.87 23.41 -3.70
N LEU A 127 0.88 24.53 -2.95
CA LEU A 127 0.59 25.87 -3.49
C LEU A 127 1.80 26.80 -3.58
N ALA A 128 2.99 26.38 -3.11
CA ALA A 128 4.20 27.21 -3.16
C ALA A 128 4.95 27.18 -4.51
N HIS A 129 4.39 26.54 -5.55
CA HIS A 129 5.03 26.36 -6.86
C HIS A 129 4.16 26.76 -8.07
N MET A 130 3.11 27.56 -7.89
CA MET A 130 2.37 28.20 -8.99
C MET A 130 2.67 29.69 -9.08
#